data_AF-A0A806TYY5-F1
#
_entry.id   AF-A0A806TYY5-F1
#
_cell.length_a   1.000
_cell.length_b   1.000
_cell.length_c   1.000
_cell.angle_alpha   90.00
_cell.angle_beta   90.00
_cell.angle_gamma   90.00
#
_symmetry.space_group_name_H-M   'P 1'
#
loop_
_entity.id
_entity.type
_entity.pdbx_description
1 polymer ?
#
loop_
_entity_poly.entity_id
_entity_poly.type
_entity_poly.pdbx_seq_one_letter_code
_entity_poly.pdbx_strand_id
1 'polypeptide(L)'
;MRELAEAAEVSPSQLRYWERKGYIHSEQTQENSSHKYQLATLFQVMGIKYYLDEGYTLPVAVAKEDERRSQMKDFQRFIIDRVFEIEATKEGTRIDLGPLADDPKKSVEAIVKEDDHVELRLFDTK
;
A
#
# COMPACT_ATOMS: atom_id res chain seq x y z
N MET A 1 -14.66 -2.39 16.19
CA MET A 1 -15.04 -1.04 15.65
C MET A 1 -14.39 0.11 16.42
N ARG A 2 -14.41 0.13 17.76
CA ARG A 2 -13.73 1.19 18.55
C ARG A 2 -12.24 1.30 18.22
N GLU A 3 -11.53 0.18 18.22
CA GLU A 3 -10.10 0.10 17.88
C GLU A 3 -9.81 0.61 16.46
N LEU A 4 -10.63 0.22 15.47
CA LEU A 4 -10.49 0.70 14.09
C LEU A 4 -10.71 2.22 13.99
N ALA A 5 -11.70 2.75 14.71
CA ALA A 5 -11.99 4.19 14.75
C ALA A 5 -10.83 4.98 15.35
N GLU A 6 -10.27 4.48 16.44
CA GLU A 6 -9.12 5.08 17.13
C GLU A 6 -7.86 5.04 16.26
N ALA A 7 -7.52 3.87 15.71
CA ALA A 7 -6.34 3.70 14.86
C ALA A 7 -6.39 4.51 13.56
N ALA A 8 -7.59 4.72 13.00
CA ALA A 8 -7.77 5.49 11.78
C ALA A 8 -8.16 6.96 12.03
N GLU A 9 -8.25 7.41 13.28
CA GLU A 9 -8.63 8.77 13.67
C GLU A 9 -9.97 9.23 13.04
N VAL A 10 -10.97 8.35 13.01
CA VAL A 10 -12.33 8.64 12.55
C VAL A 10 -13.36 8.37 13.65
N SER A 11 -14.55 8.96 13.56
CA SER A 11 -15.60 8.66 14.53
C SER A 11 -16.19 7.25 14.30
N PRO A 12 -16.58 6.52 15.36
CA PRO A 12 -17.31 5.25 15.23
C PRO A 12 -18.62 5.39 14.44
N SER A 13 -19.24 6.58 14.45
CA SER A 13 -20.45 6.86 13.68
C SER A 13 -20.19 6.94 12.17
N GLN A 14 -19.05 7.49 11.75
CA GLN A 14 -18.62 7.47 10.35
C GLN A 14 -18.38 6.02 9.89
N LEU A 15 -17.67 5.21 10.67
CA LEU A 15 -17.44 3.79 10.33
C LEU A 15 -18.75 3.01 10.18
N ARG A 16 -19.69 3.14 11.13
CA ARG A 16 -21.02 2.51 11.00
C ARG A 16 -21.75 2.98 9.74
N TYR A 17 -21.64 4.26 9.39
CA TYR A 17 -22.26 4.78 8.20
C TYR A 17 -21.61 4.21 6.92
N TRP A 18 -20.29 4.14 6.86
CA TRP A 18 -19.54 3.57 5.73
C TRP A 18 -19.81 2.07 5.57
N GLU A 19 -19.86 1.33 6.67
CA GLU A 19 -20.19 -0.10 6.70
C GLU A 19 -21.63 -0.36 6.24
N ARG A 20 -22.62 0.42 6.72
CA ARG A 20 -24.01 0.34 6.22
C ARG A 20 -24.15 0.68 4.74
N LYS A 21 -23.27 1.53 4.20
CA LYS A 21 -23.21 1.85 2.77
C LYS A 21 -22.46 0.81 1.95
N GLY A 22 -21.86 -0.19 2.59
CA GLY A 22 -21.09 -1.25 1.92
C GLY A 22 -19.69 -0.81 1.48
N TYR A 23 -19.19 0.32 1.98
CA TYR A 23 -17.85 0.82 1.60
C TYR A 23 -16.73 0.11 2.35
N ILE A 24 -17.01 -0.37 3.56
CA ILE A 24 -16.09 -1.19 4.35
C ILE A 24 -16.86 -2.40 4.88
N HIS A 25 -16.14 -3.49 5.15
CA HIS A 25 -16.72 -4.74 5.61
C HIS A 25 -15.97 -5.24 6.85
N SER A 26 -16.71 -5.75 7.83
CA SER A 26 -16.19 -6.54 8.94
C SER A 26 -16.33 -8.03 8.66
N GLU A 27 -15.43 -8.83 9.21
CA GLU A 27 -15.65 -10.26 9.34
C GLU A 27 -16.41 -10.54 10.64
N GLN A 28 -17.53 -11.25 10.52
CA GLN A 28 -18.25 -11.82 11.64
C GLN A 28 -18.12 -13.34 11.54
N THR A 29 -17.51 -13.96 12.55
CA THR A 29 -17.37 -15.42 12.58
C THR A 29 -18.64 -16.12 13.06
N GLN A 30 -19.52 -15.39 13.79
CA GLN A 30 -20.85 -15.81 14.23
C GLN A 30 -21.79 -14.59 14.37
N GLU A 31 -23.11 -14.81 14.27
CA GLU A 31 -24.13 -13.83 14.68
C GLU A 31 -23.87 -13.41 16.15
N ASN A 32 -23.83 -12.11 16.42
CA ASN A 32 -23.46 -11.48 17.71
C ASN A 32 -21.98 -11.57 18.15
N SER A 33 -21.06 -11.97 17.26
CA SER A 33 -19.62 -11.85 17.55
C SER A 33 -19.10 -10.41 17.36
N SER A 34 -18.01 -10.06 18.06
CA SER A 34 -17.38 -8.74 17.90
C SER A 34 -16.89 -8.56 16.46
N HIS A 35 -17.17 -7.40 15.86
CA HIS A 35 -16.68 -7.06 14.52
C HIS A 35 -15.15 -7.13 14.50
N LYS A 36 -14.60 -8.09 13.75
CA LYS A 36 -13.18 -8.16 13.44
C LYS A 36 -12.95 -7.45 12.12
N TYR A 37 -11.96 -6.57 12.10
CA TYR A 37 -11.54 -5.86 10.90
C TYR A 37 -10.15 -6.33 10.53
N GLN A 38 -9.97 -6.68 9.27
CA GLN A 38 -8.64 -7.00 8.76
C GLN A 38 -7.79 -5.73 8.67
N LEU A 39 -6.47 -5.90 8.67
CA LEU A 39 -5.53 -4.80 8.46
C LEU A 39 -5.79 -4.06 7.13
N ALA A 40 -6.24 -4.78 6.09
CA ALA A 40 -6.66 -4.19 4.82
C ALA A 40 -7.81 -3.17 4.99
N THR A 41 -8.76 -3.44 5.89
CA THR A 41 -9.86 -2.51 6.19
C THR A 41 -9.35 -1.25 6.88
N LEU A 42 -8.34 -1.35 7.75
CA LEU A 42 -7.70 -0.18 8.36
C LEU A 42 -7.09 0.73 7.28
N PHE A 43 -6.32 0.18 6.35
CA PHE A 43 -5.75 0.96 5.24
C PHE A 43 -6.82 1.60 4.36
N GLN A 44 -7.90 0.87 4.07
CA GLN A 44 -9.02 1.40 3.31
C GLN A 44 -9.69 2.59 4.02
N VAL A 45 -9.93 2.48 5.33
CA VAL A 45 -10.51 3.56 6.14
C VAL A 45 -9.60 4.79 6.14
N MET A 46 -8.29 4.60 6.34
CA MET A 46 -7.32 5.70 6.32
C MET A 46 -7.24 6.38 4.95
N GLY A 47 -7.32 5.62 3.86
CA GLY A 47 -7.35 6.17 2.51
C GLY A 47 -8.62 6.97 2.21
N ILE A 48 -9.79 6.45 2.61
CA ILE A 48 -11.05 7.20 2.52
C ILE A 48 -10.95 8.49 3.34
N LYS A 49 -10.45 8.43 4.58
CA LYS A 49 -10.26 9.61 5.44
C LYS A 49 -9.36 10.65 4.77
N TYR A 50 -8.23 10.22 4.22
CA TYR A 50 -7.30 11.12 3.52
C TYR A 50 -8.01 11.94 2.44
N TYR A 51 -8.79 11.30 1.56
CA TYR A 51 -9.54 12.03 0.53
C TYR A 51 -10.69 12.88 1.10
N LEU A 52 -11.31 12.48 2.21
CA LEU A 52 -12.29 13.34 2.89
C LEU A 52 -11.64 14.61 3.45
N ASP A 53 -10.44 14.49 4.03
CA ASP A 53 -9.69 15.62 4.58
C ASP A 53 -9.26 16.61 3.49
N GLU A 54 -9.01 16.12 2.26
CA GLU A 54 -8.78 16.94 1.06
C GLU A 54 -10.06 17.63 0.54
N GLY A 55 -11.22 17.40 1.17
CA GLY A 55 -12.50 18.04 0.84
C GLY A 55 -13.35 17.29 -0.19
N TYR A 56 -13.00 16.06 -0.56
CA TYR A 56 -13.84 15.24 -1.43
C TYR A 56 -15.09 14.74 -0.72
N THR A 57 -16.15 14.48 -1.49
CA THR A 57 -17.34 13.80 -0.95
C THR A 57 -17.05 12.32 -0.70
N LEU A 58 -17.78 11.69 0.23
CA LEU A 58 -17.57 10.28 0.56
C LEU A 58 -17.59 9.33 -0.66
N PRO A 59 -18.53 9.41 -1.62
CA PRO A 59 -18.49 8.53 -2.79
C PRO A 59 -17.22 8.72 -3.64
N VAL A 60 -16.72 9.96 -3.76
CA VAL A 60 -15.49 10.26 -4.50
C VAL A 60 -14.26 9.76 -3.74
N ALA A 61 -14.22 9.95 -2.42
CA ALA A 61 -13.15 9.43 -1.57
C ALA A 61 -13.04 7.89 -1.64
N VAL A 62 -14.17 7.20 -1.62
CA VAL A 62 -14.21 5.73 -1.77
C VAL A 62 -13.71 5.30 -3.14
N ALA A 63 -14.16 5.95 -4.22
CA ALA A 63 -13.71 5.63 -5.58
C ALA A 63 -12.20 5.84 -5.76
N LYS A 64 -11.67 6.94 -5.22
CA LYS A 64 -10.22 7.23 -5.26
C LYS A 64 -9.40 6.23 -4.44
N GLU A 65 -9.89 5.83 -3.27
CA GLU A 65 -9.23 4.81 -2.47
C GLU A 65 -9.25 3.44 -3.17
N ASP A 66 -10.34 3.07 -3.82
CA ASP A 66 -10.42 1.82 -4.57
C ASP A 66 -9.44 1.81 -5.75
N GLU A 67 -9.31 2.94 -6.46
CA GLU A 67 -8.32 3.13 -7.53
C GLU A 67 -6.89 3.03 -6.98
N ARG A 68 -6.58 3.78 -5.91
CA ARG A 68 -5.27 3.76 -5.24
C ARG A 68 -4.91 2.35 -4.76
N ARG A 69 -5.88 1.62 -4.21
CA ARG A 69 -5.68 0.22 -3.76
C ARG A 69 -5.39 -0.70 -4.94
N SER A 70 -6.04 -0.50 -6.08
CA SER A 70 -5.72 -1.26 -7.31
C SER A 70 -4.29 -1.01 -7.74
N GLN A 71 -3.86 0.25 -7.83
CA GLN A 71 -2.50 0.63 -8.20
C GLN A 71 -1.47 0.08 -7.19
N MET A 72 -1.79 0.10 -5.90
CA MET A 72 -0.91 -0.44 -4.86
C MET A 72 -0.71 -1.96 -4.98
N LYS A 73 -1.73 -2.72 -5.41
CA LYS A 73 -1.58 -4.16 -5.67
C LYS A 73 -0.59 -4.42 -6.80
N ASP A 74 -0.69 -3.65 -7.88
CA ASP A 74 0.23 -3.76 -9.01
C ASP A 74 1.65 -3.36 -8.61
N PHE A 75 1.79 -2.32 -7.80
CA PHE A 75 3.08 -1.92 -7.23
C PHE A 75 3.67 -3.00 -6.30
N GLN A 76 2.88 -3.59 -5.40
CA GLN A 76 3.35 -4.70 -4.56
C GLN A 76 3.81 -5.89 -5.39
N ARG A 77 3.07 -6.23 -6.44
CA ARG A 77 3.46 -7.29 -7.38
C ARG A 77 4.76 -6.94 -8.08
N PHE A 78 4.92 -5.71 -8.55
CA PHE A 78 6.17 -5.22 -9.14
C PHE A 78 7.34 -5.36 -8.17
N ILE A 79 7.19 -4.94 -6.91
CA ILE A 79 8.25 -5.05 -5.89
C ILE A 79 8.61 -6.52 -5.61
N ILE A 80 7.63 -7.40 -5.38
CA ILE A 80 7.89 -8.82 -5.11
C ILE A 80 8.57 -9.51 -6.30
N ASP A 81 8.14 -9.17 -7.51
CA ASP A 81 8.65 -9.77 -8.74
C ASP A 81 10.06 -9.24 -9.08
N ARG A 82 10.33 -7.95 -8.79
CA ARG A 82 11.58 -7.29 -9.20
C ARG A 82 12.63 -7.17 -8.12
N VAL A 83 12.33 -7.17 -6.83
CA VAL A 83 13.39 -7.08 -5.80
C VAL A 83 14.02 -8.45 -5.58
N PHE A 84 15.10 -8.74 -6.29
CA PHE A 84 15.82 -10.02 -6.23
C PHE A 84 16.76 -10.08 -5.02
N GLU A 85 17.47 -8.99 -4.75
CA GLU A 85 18.47 -8.92 -3.69
C GLU A 85 18.50 -7.52 -3.07
N ILE A 86 18.70 -7.45 -1.76
CA ILE A 86 18.93 -6.19 -1.02
C ILE A 86 20.22 -6.35 -0.23
N GLU A 87 21.17 -5.45 -0.44
CA GLU A 87 22.49 -5.49 0.18
C GLU A 87 22.87 -4.11 0.75
N ALA A 88 23.41 -4.08 1.97
CA ALA A 88 24.01 -2.89 2.53
C ALA A 88 25.43 -2.70 1.96
N THR A 89 25.70 -1.55 1.34
CA THR A 89 26.99 -1.22 0.75
C THR A 89 27.58 0.04 1.40
N LYS A 90 28.80 0.42 1.02
CA LYS A 90 29.42 1.68 1.46
C LYS A 90 28.74 2.92 0.86
N GLU A 91 28.01 2.79 -0.24
CA GLU A 91 27.32 3.88 -0.94
C GLU A 91 25.86 4.02 -0.52
N GLY A 92 25.36 3.12 0.34
CA GLY A 92 23.95 3.01 0.73
C GLY A 92 23.40 1.61 0.52
N THR A 93 22.07 1.48 0.43
CA THR A 93 21.41 0.18 0.18
C THR A 93 21.31 -0.07 -1.32
N ARG A 94 21.95 -1.16 -1.79
CA ARG A 94 21.80 -1.68 -3.15
C ARG A 94 20.59 -2.60 -3.21
N ILE A 95 19.77 -2.44 -4.24
CA ILE A 95 18.61 -3.27 -4.54
C ILE A 95 18.75 -3.75 -5.98
N ASP A 96 18.87 -5.06 -6.19
CA ASP A 96 18.84 -5.66 -7.53
C ASP A 96 17.38 -5.78 -8.01
N LEU A 97 17.07 -5.09 -9.09
CA LEU A 97 15.75 -5.04 -9.71
C LEU A 97 15.57 -6.08 -10.83
N GLY A 98 16.63 -6.81 -11.16
CA GLY A 98 16.62 -7.90 -12.12
C GLY A 98 16.84 -7.48 -13.58
N PRO A 99 16.90 -8.49 -14.48
CA PRO A 99 17.31 -8.31 -15.86
C PRO A 99 16.32 -7.49 -16.67
N LEU A 100 16.84 -6.78 -17.67
CA LEU A 100 16.01 -6.09 -18.67
C LEU A 100 15.33 -7.10 -19.59
N ALA A 101 14.07 -6.82 -19.93
CA ALA A 101 13.32 -7.67 -20.87
C ALA A 101 13.96 -7.70 -22.28
N ASP A 102 14.49 -6.56 -22.74
CA ASP A 102 15.08 -6.43 -24.07
C ASP A 102 16.57 -6.83 -24.14
N ASP A 103 17.25 -6.88 -23.00
CA ASP A 103 18.65 -7.32 -22.89
C ASP A 103 18.86 -8.13 -21.61
N PRO A 104 18.59 -9.45 -21.62
CA PRO A 104 18.71 -10.30 -20.43
C PRO A 104 20.13 -10.39 -19.85
N LYS A 105 21.15 -9.88 -20.56
CA LYS A 105 22.53 -9.82 -20.09
C LYS A 105 22.80 -8.59 -19.21
N LYS A 106 21.84 -7.68 -19.08
CA LYS A 106 21.91 -6.49 -18.25
C LYS A 106 20.81 -6.52 -17.21
N SER A 107 21.16 -6.14 -15.99
CA SER A 107 20.23 -5.98 -14.88
C SER A 107 20.24 -4.53 -14.39
N VAL A 108 19.13 -4.14 -13.77
CA VAL A 108 18.97 -2.83 -13.14
C VAL A 108 19.25 -2.98 -11.65
N GLU A 109 20.06 -2.08 -11.10
CA GLU A 109 20.17 -1.90 -9.65
C GLU A 109 19.70 -0.50 -9.24
N ALA A 110 19.11 -0.40 -8.06
CA ALA A 110 18.84 0.85 -7.38
C ALA A 110 19.78 1.01 -6.19
N ILE A 111 20.38 2.20 -6.02
CA ILE A 111 21.18 2.54 -4.85
C ILE A 111 20.48 3.66 -4.10
N VAL A 112 19.98 3.31 -2.92
CA VAL A 112 19.38 4.25 -1.97
C VAL A 112 20.48 4.80 -1.08
N LYS A 113 20.83 6.07 -1.26
CA LYS A 113 21.86 6.76 -0.49
C LYS A 113 21.33 7.23 0.87
N GLU A 114 22.25 7.64 1.74
CA GLU A 114 21.93 8.15 3.08
C GLU A 114 21.10 9.45 3.07
N ASP A 115 21.12 10.21 1.97
CA ASP A 115 20.33 11.43 1.77
C ASP A 115 18.95 11.17 1.12
N ASP A 116 18.49 9.92 1.15
CA ASP A 116 17.26 9.43 0.50
C ASP A 116 17.23 9.60 -1.02
N HIS A 117 18.36 9.98 -1.65
CA HIS A 117 18.48 10.00 -3.10
C HIS A 117 18.63 8.58 -3.65
N VAL A 118 17.89 8.27 -4.72
CA VAL A 118 17.91 6.96 -5.38
C VAL A 118 18.50 7.08 -6.78
N GLU A 119 19.56 6.33 -7.04
CA GLU A 119 20.17 6.21 -8.37
C GLU A 119 19.86 4.85 -9.00
N LEU A 120 19.53 4.84 -10.29
CA LEU A 120 19.36 3.62 -11.07
C LEU A 120 20.57 3.40 -11.98
N ARG A 121 21.15 2.20 -11.94
CA ARG A 121 22.34 1.83 -12.73
C ARG A 121 22.08 0.51 -13.48
N LEU A 122 22.73 0.36 -14.63
CA LEU A 122 22.78 -0.91 -15.35
C LEU A 122 24.09 -1.62 -15.03
N PHE A 123 24.03 -2.92 -14.82
CA PHE A 123 25.21 -3.77 -14.68
C PHE A 123 25.06 -5.05 -15.50
N ASP A 124 26.17 -5.61 -15.95
CA ASP A 124 26.16 -6.86 -16.70
C ASP A 124 25.94 -8.05 -15.75
N THR A 125 24.98 -8.91 -16.07
CA THR A 125 24.76 -10.17 -15.36
C THR A 125 25.80 -11.19 -15.80
N LYS A 126 26.34 -11.97 -14.86
CA LYS A 126 27.28 -13.07 -15.16
C LYS A 126 26.65 -14.20 -15.96
#